data_AF-A0A3D2JTB3-F1
#
_entry.id   AF-A0A3D2JTB3-F1
#
_cell.length_a   1.000
_cell.length_b   1.000
_cell.length_c   1.000
_cell.angle_alpha   90.00
_cell.angle_beta   90.00
_cell.angle_gamma   90.00
#
_symmetry.space_group_name_H-M   'P 1'
#
loop_
_entity.id
_entity.type
_entity.pdbx_description
1 polymer ?
#
loop_
_entity_poly.entity_id
_entity_poly.type
_entity_poly.pdbx_seq_one_letter_code
_entity_poly.pdbx_strand_id
1 'polypeptide(L)'
;MPKIKGEIRDAATGEIVQARVQVLSPTGENVAPADAMWKVGSGEPFFYSEGQFSLETTHGYHRVLVERGTEFTPWEGIVEVDCSLDSSVDVVLERWTDLPERGWHPGNTHIHYDEKETDPDRRLGYDSRVEDLRMTAVSILKRWDLDYATNKYPPGVLTEYTDTHHHVQSGEETRHNHDPSEPFKIGYGHVMLLNIRN
;
A
#
# COMPACT_ATOMS: atom_id res chain seq x y z
N MET A 1 -11.25 16.67 20.31
CA MET A 1 -10.32 17.35 19.38
C MET A 1 -11.04 17.46 18.05
N PRO A 2 -10.85 18.56 17.27
CA PRO A 2 -11.46 18.67 15.95
C PRO A 2 -10.97 17.54 15.04
N LYS A 3 -11.80 17.14 14.07
CA LYS A 3 -11.47 16.07 13.14
C LYS A 3 -11.36 16.56 11.71
N ILE A 4 -10.48 15.92 10.94
CA ILE A 4 -10.53 15.96 9.48
C ILE A 4 -11.13 14.64 9.02
N LYS A 5 -12.18 14.71 8.21
CA LYS A 5 -12.80 13.58 7.52
C LYS A 5 -12.55 13.71 6.03
N GLY A 6 -12.03 12.65 5.41
CA GLY A 6 -11.77 12.63 3.98
C GLY A 6 -12.48 11.51 3.28
N GLU A 7 -12.88 11.75 2.04
CA GLU A 7 -13.41 10.76 1.11
C GLU A 7 -12.67 10.90 -0.23
N ILE A 8 -12.23 9.77 -0.78
CA ILE A 8 -11.35 9.69 -1.94
C ILE A 8 -12.09 8.96 -3.05
N ARG A 9 -12.29 9.64 -4.17
CA ARG A 9 -13.02 9.11 -5.32
C ARG A 9 -12.20 9.14 -6.60
N ASP A 10 -12.39 8.13 -7.43
CA ASP A 10 -11.93 8.14 -8.81
C ASP A 10 -12.82 9.10 -9.62
N ALA A 11 -12.21 10.03 -10.36
CA ALA A 11 -12.92 11.04 -11.14
C ALA A 11 -13.79 10.44 -12.27
N ALA A 12 -13.36 9.33 -12.86
CA ALA A 12 -14.01 8.70 -14.00
C ALA A 12 -15.18 7.80 -13.57
N THR A 13 -15.00 7.02 -12.50
CA THR A 13 -16.02 6.06 -12.05
C THR A 13 -16.90 6.60 -10.93
N GLY A 14 -16.42 7.58 -10.17
CA GLY A 14 -17.07 8.07 -8.96
C GLY A 14 -16.97 7.11 -7.76
N GLU A 15 -16.29 5.97 -7.91
CA GLU A 15 -16.14 4.97 -6.87
C GLU A 15 -15.20 5.46 -5.76
N ILE A 16 -15.44 5.00 -4.54
CA ILE A 16 -14.51 5.21 -3.42
C ILE A 16 -13.31 4.29 -3.63
N VAL A 17 -12.11 4.86 -3.63
CA VAL A 17 -10.88 4.14 -3.97
C VAL A 17 -9.84 4.22 -2.87
N GLN A 18 -9.12 3.11 -2.64
CA GLN A 18 -8.02 3.09 -1.68
C GLN A 18 -6.86 3.98 -2.13
N ALA A 19 -6.16 4.59 -1.18
CA ALA A 19 -5.03 5.45 -1.50
C ALA A 19 -4.09 5.58 -0.31
N ARG A 20 -2.92 6.14 -0.59
CA ARG A 20 -1.97 6.61 0.41
C ARG A 20 -2.32 8.05 0.75
N VAL A 21 -2.36 8.37 2.03
CA VAL A 21 -2.69 9.70 2.52
C VAL A 21 -1.60 10.19 3.46
N GLN A 22 -1.18 11.43 3.24
CA GLN A 22 -0.33 12.18 4.16
C GLN A 22 -1.10 13.42 4.60
N VAL A 23 -1.17 13.63 5.91
CA VAL A 23 -1.71 14.85 6.49
C VAL A 23 -0.66 15.46 7.41
N LEU A 24 -0.24 16.69 7.09
CA LEU A 24 0.68 17.47 7.91
C LEU A 24 -0.09 18.50 8.71
N SER A 25 0.17 18.55 10.01
CA SER A 25 -0.32 19.58 10.92
C SER A 25 0.26 20.96 10.58
N PRO A 26 -0.23 22.05 11.21
CA PRO A 26 0.37 23.38 11.06
C PRO A 26 1.84 23.46 11.51
N THR A 27 2.28 22.53 12.37
CA THR A 27 3.68 22.41 12.82
C THR A 27 4.53 21.55 11.89
N GLY A 28 3.93 20.96 10.85
CA GLY A 28 4.60 20.06 9.90
C GLY A 28 4.73 18.62 10.39
N GLU A 29 4.03 18.25 11.47
CA GLU A 29 4.02 16.88 11.99
C GLU A 29 2.98 16.02 11.27
N ASN A 30 3.28 14.75 11.08
CA ASN A 30 2.34 13.82 10.46
C ASN A 30 1.19 13.49 11.42
N VAL A 31 -0.04 13.55 10.91
CA VAL A 31 -1.26 13.20 11.62
C VAL A 31 -1.98 12.11 10.85
N ALA A 32 -2.49 11.10 11.56
CA ALA A 32 -3.21 9.98 10.98
C ALA A 32 -4.26 9.46 11.95
N PRO A 33 -5.20 8.60 11.48
CA PRO A 33 -6.07 7.84 12.37
C PRO A 33 -5.29 7.06 13.43
N ALA A 34 -5.88 6.85 14.61
CA ALA A 34 -5.21 6.17 15.73
C ALA A 34 -4.82 4.71 15.41
N ASP A 35 -5.58 4.06 14.53
CA ASP A 35 -5.40 2.70 14.04
C ASP A 35 -4.81 2.65 12.62
N ALA A 36 -4.17 3.73 12.17
CA ALA A 36 -3.60 3.84 10.84
C ALA A 36 -2.54 2.77 10.56
N MET A 37 -2.65 2.15 9.38
CA MET A 37 -1.56 1.35 8.83
C MET A 37 -0.61 2.25 8.05
N TRP A 38 0.63 2.35 8.51
CA TRP A 38 1.65 3.17 7.88
C TRP A 38 2.39 2.41 6.78
N LYS A 39 2.72 3.14 5.73
CA LYS A 39 3.69 2.72 4.71
C LYS A 39 5.01 2.39 5.37
N VAL A 40 5.56 1.22 5.05
CA VAL A 40 6.88 0.78 5.50
C VAL A 40 7.88 0.99 4.36
N GLY A 41 8.99 1.64 4.64
CA GLY A 41 10.07 1.87 3.67
C GLY A 41 10.56 3.31 3.67
N SER A 42 11.45 3.62 2.73
CA SER A 42 12.01 4.96 2.55
C SER A 42 11.00 5.94 1.94
N GLY A 43 11.34 7.23 1.97
CA GLY A 43 10.52 8.31 1.44
C GLY A 43 9.55 8.88 2.47
N GLU A 44 8.59 9.66 1.99
CA GLU A 44 7.63 10.34 2.86
C GLU A 44 6.71 9.33 3.59
N PRO A 45 6.31 9.64 4.83
CA PRO A 45 5.37 8.83 5.58
C PRO A 45 3.95 9.05 5.05
N PHE A 46 3.28 7.93 4.77
CA PHE A 46 1.87 7.87 4.38
C PHE A 46 1.17 6.82 5.23
N PHE A 47 -0.10 7.04 5.55
CA PHE A 47 -0.97 5.97 5.99
C PHE A 47 -1.85 5.48 4.84
N TYR A 48 -2.27 4.23 4.92
CA TYR A 48 -3.19 3.63 3.96
C TYR A 48 -4.64 3.89 4.38
N SER A 49 -5.47 4.24 3.41
CA SER A 49 -6.90 4.49 3.59
C SER A 49 -7.70 3.59 2.66
N GLU A 50 -8.85 3.11 3.17
CA GLU A 50 -9.87 2.40 2.39
C GLU A 50 -10.69 3.34 1.46
N GLY A 51 -10.20 4.56 1.24
CA GLY A 51 -10.89 5.62 0.49
C GLY A 51 -11.76 6.53 1.35
N GLN A 52 -11.92 6.21 2.63
CA GLN A 52 -12.45 7.13 3.63
C GLN A 52 -11.51 7.14 4.85
N PHE A 53 -11.34 8.30 5.47
CA PHE A 53 -10.54 8.43 6.69
C PHE A 53 -11.11 9.49 7.63
N SER A 54 -10.84 9.32 8.92
CA SER A 54 -11.15 10.30 9.95
C SER A 54 -10.00 10.35 10.94
N LEU A 55 -9.41 11.53 11.14
CA LEU A 55 -8.30 11.73 12.08
C LEU A 55 -8.59 12.90 13.03
N GLU A 56 -8.05 12.82 14.24
CA GLU A 56 -8.11 13.90 15.22
C GLU A 56 -6.88 14.79 15.06
N THR A 57 -7.06 16.11 15.18
CA THR A 57 -5.96 17.06 14.97
C THR A 57 -6.12 18.35 15.80
N THR A 58 -5.17 19.27 15.65
CA THR A 58 -5.20 20.62 16.22
C THR A 58 -5.86 21.62 15.25
N HIS A 59 -6.09 22.85 15.71
CA HIS A 59 -6.61 23.90 14.84
C HIS A 59 -5.52 24.48 13.94
N GLY A 60 -5.90 24.98 12.77
CA GLY A 60 -5.02 25.64 11.80
C GLY A 60 -5.00 24.98 10.42
N TYR A 61 -4.06 25.42 9.57
CA TYR A 61 -3.93 24.93 8.19
C TYR A 61 -3.15 23.62 8.13
N HIS A 62 -3.80 22.59 7.59
CA HIS A 62 -3.24 21.27 7.37
C HIS A 62 -2.97 21.07 5.90
N ARG A 63 -1.83 20.49 5.55
CA ARG A 63 -1.53 20.08 4.17
C ARG A 63 -1.94 18.62 4.01
N VAL A 64 -2.68 18.32 2.96
CA VAL A 64 -3.13 16.96 2.65
C VAL A 64 -2.59 16.60 1.27
N LEU A 65 -1.93 15.45 1.18
CA LEU A 65 -1.46 14.84 -0.06
C LEU A 65 -2.07 13.43 -0.15
N VAL A 66 -2.70 13.14 -1.28
CA VAL A 66 -3.29 11.83 -1.57
C VAL A 66 -2.73 11.29 -2.87
N GLU A 67 -2.24 10.05 -2.83
CA GLU A 67 -1.62 9.37 -3.96
C GLU A 67 -2.21 7.97 -4.16
N ARG A 68 -2.44 7.58 -5.41
CA ARG A 68 -2.86 6.23 -5.80
C ARG A 68 -2.07 5.77 -7.01
N GLY A 69 -1.12 4.85 -6.83
CA GLY A 69 -0.34 4.29 -7.94
C GLY A 69 0.40 5.35 -8.77
N THR A 70 0.88 4.94 -9.94
CA THR A 70 1.60 5.82 -10.88
C THR A 70 0.70 6.34 -12.00
N GLU A 71 -0.49 5.77 -12.17
CA GLU A 71 -1.44 6.13 -13.25
C GLU A 71 -2.39 7.27 -12.86
N PHE A 72 -2.40 7.70 -11.59
CA PHE A 72 -3.18 8.83 -11.11
C PHE A 72 -2.30 10.04 -10.81
N THR A 73 -2.85 11.23 -11.04
CA THR A 73 -2.22 12.48 -10.62
C THR A 73 -2.43 12.65 -9.11
N PRO A 74 -1.37 12.90 -8.32
CA PRO A 74 -1.50 13.21 -6.90
C PRO A 74 -2.44 14.38 -6.66
N TRP A 75 -3.28 14.26 -5.64
CA TRP A 75 -4.11 15.37 -5.17
C TRP A 75 -3.44 16.05 -3.98
N GLU A 76 -3.34 17.37 -4.04
CA GLU A 76 -2.79 18.21 -2.98
C GLU A 76 -3.80 19.29 -2.57
N GLY A 77 -3.94 19.51 -1.27
CA GLY A 77 -4.86 20.53 -0.75
C GLY A 77 -4.46 21.05 0.63
N ILE A 78 -5.09 22.17 1.00
CA ILE A 78 -4.98 22.76 2.32
C ILE A 78 -6.36 22.73 2.98
N VAL A 79 -6.43 22.20 4.20
CA VAL A 79 -7.65 22.15 5.02
C VAL A 79 -7.47 23.07 6.23
N GLU A 80 -8.34 24.06 6.36
CA GLU A 80 -8.40 24.90 7.55
C GLU A 80 -9.29 24.21 8.60
N VAL A 81 -8.72 23.94 9.77
CA VAL A 81 -9.43 23.31 10.89
C VAL A 81 -9.69 24.35 11.97
N ASP A 82 -10.97 24.63 12.21
CA ASP A 82 -11.43 25.49 13.29
C ASP A 82 -11.63 24.73 14.60
N CYS A 83 -11.58 25.44 15.73
CA CYS A 83 -11.68 24.84 17.07
C CYS A 83 -13.04 24.19 17.39
N SER A 84 -14.09 24.42 16.59
CA SER A 84 -15.48 24.09 16.94
C SER A 84 -16.17 23.09 16.02
N LEU A 85 -15.61 22.79 14.84
CA LEU A 85 -16.26 21.99 13.81
C LEU A 85 -15.29 20.98 13.17
N ASP A 86 -15.81 19.80 12.84
CA ASP A 86 -15.10 18.84 11.99
C ASP A 86 -14.97 19.42 10.58
N SER A 87 -13.80 19.24 9.96
CA SER A 87 -13.53 19.65 8.59
C SER A 87 -13.65 18.47 7.63
N SER A 88 -14.22 18.69 6.45
CA SER A 88 -14.34 17.68 5.39
C SER A 88 -13.40 17.99 4.23
N VAL A 89 -12.79 16.96 3.67
CA VAL A 89 -12.00 17.04 2.43
C VAL A 89 -12.53 16.04 1.40
N ASP A 90 -13.02 16.56 0.28
CA ASP A 90 -13.45 15.75 -0.86
C ASP A 90 -12.28 15.65 -1.84
N VAL A 91 -11.72 14.45 -1.96
CA VAL A 91 -10.56 14.16 -2.80
C VAL A 91 -11.04 13.47 -4.06
N VAL A 92 -10.70 14.06 -5.21
CA VAL A 92 -11.00 13.50 -6.54
C VAL A 92 -9.68 13.23 -7.24
N LEU A 93 -9.41 11.95 -7.50
CA LEU A 93 -8.19 11.49 -8.18
C LEU A 93 -8.47 11.29 -9.66
N GLU A 94 -7.67 11.95 -10.50
CA GLU A 94 -7.75 11.83 -11.96
C GLU A 94 -6.71 10.83 -12.46
N ARG A 95 -7.17 9.81 -13.20
CA ARG A 95 -6.30 8.90 -13.93
C ARG A 95 -5.81 9.59 -15.21
N TRP A 96 -4.50 9.78 -15.35
CA TRP A 96 -3.92 10.49 -16.49
C TRP A 96 -3.53 9.55 -17.65
N THR A 97 -3.48 8.24 -17.41
CA THR A 97 -3.28 7.21 -18.43
C THR A 97 -4.04 5.95 -18.07
N ASP A 98 -4.64 5.29 -19.06
CA ASP A 98 -5.19 3.94 -18.91
C ASP A 98 -4.23 2.94 -19.57
N LEU A 99 -3.35 2.36 -18.77
CA LEU A 99 -2.44 1.30 -19.22
C LEU A 99 -3.16 -0.05 -19.47
N PRO A 100 -4.16 -0.46 -18.66
CA PRO A 100 -4.98 -1.64 -18.92
C PRO A 100 -5.65 -1.66 -20.31
N GLU A 101 -6.23 -0.56 -20.78
CA GLU A 101 -6.82 -0.47 -22.13
C GLU A 101 -5.79 -0.73 -23.24
N ARG A 102 -4.51 -0.52 -22.94
CA ARG A 102 -3.37 -0.75 -23.84
C ARG A 102 -2.73 -2.12 -23.67
N GLY A 103 -3.31 -2.99 -22.85
CA GLY A 103 -2.83 -4.34 -22.56
C GLY A 103 -1.66 -4.41 -21.57
N TRP A 104 -1.37 -3.31 -20.88
CA TRP A 104 -0.37 -3.29 -19.81
C TRP A 104 -1.04 -3.56 -18.47
N HIS A 105 -0.36 -4.32 -17.61
CA HIS A 105 -0.89 -4.68 -16.29
C HIS A 105 0.12 -4.28 -15.21
N PRO A 106 -0.14 -3.23 -14.41
CA PRO A 106 0.75 -2.85 -13.33
C PRO A 106 0.80 -3.97 -12.29
N GLY A 107 1.99 -4.23 -11.75
CA GLY A 107 2.11 -5.26 -10.74
C GLY A 107 3.37 -5.19 -9.92
N ASN A 108 3.26 -5.70 -8.69
CA ASN A 108 4.38 -5.98 -7.81
C ASN A 108 4.51 -7.49 -7.65
N THR A 109 5.48 -8.06 -8.36
CA THR A 109 5.63 -9.52 -8.44
C THR A 109 6.51 -10.10 -7.33
N HIS A 110 6.93 -9.30 -6.34
CA HIS A 110 7.90 -9.74 -5.35
C HIS A 110 7.80 -9.00 -4.00
N ILE A 111 6.87 -9.42 -3.17
CA ILE A 111 6.68 -8.87 -1.81
C ILE A 111 7.14 -9.84 -0.73
N HIS A 112 7.85 -9.30 0.27
CA HIS A 112 8.18 -9.96 1.53
C HIS A 112 7.75 -9.09 2.70
N TYR A 113 7.16 -9.71 3.70
CA TYR A 113 6.97 -9.12 5.02
C TYR A 113 7.93 -9.80 5.98
N ASP A 114 8.81 -9.02 6.59
CA ASP A 114 9.82 -9.54 7.51
C ASP A 114 9.19 -10.07 8.81
N GLU A 115 10.02 -10.65 9.68
CA GLU A 115 9.58 -11.24 10.94
C GLU A 115 9.00 -10.24 11.95
N LYS A 116 9.10 -8.93 11.69
CA LYS A 116 8.59 -7.85 12.56
C LYS A 116 7.21 -7.38 12.13
N GLU A 117 6.72 -7.83 10.99
CA GLU A 117 5.37 -7.52 10.54
C GLU A 117 4.34 -8.21 11.44
N THR A 118 3.51 -7.41 12.11
CA THR A 118 2.51 -7.88 13.08
C THR A 118 1.09 -7.96 12.52
N ASP A 119 0.81 -7.28 11.40
CA ASP A 119 -0.50 -7.25 10.74
C ASP A 119 -0.35 -7.45 9.21
N PRO A 120 0.13 -8.64 8.78
CA PRO A 120 0.39 -8.91 7.36
C PRO A 120 -0.91 -9.00 6.55
N ASP A 121 -2.03 -9.41 7.15
CA ASP A 121 -3.30 -9.59 6.44
C ASP A 121 -3.89 -8.26 6.01
N ARG A 122 -3.99 -7.30 6.94
CA ARG A 122 -4.47 -5.95 6.60
C ARG A 122 -3.51 -5.25 5.62
N ARG A 123 -2.21 -5.51 5.72
CA ARG A 123 -1.22 -4.97 4.78
C ARG A 123 -1.36 -5.50 3.37
N LEU A 124 -1.53 -6.81 3.23
CA LEU A 124 -1.79 -7.43 1.94
C LEU A 124 -3.12 -6.98 1.34
N GLY A 125 -4.11 -6.69 2.19
CA GLY A 125 -5.35 -6.01 1.82
C GLY A 125 -5.11 -4.69 1.08
N TYR A 126 -4.14 -3.90 1.54
CA TYR A 126 -3.81 -2.59 0.96
C TYR A 126 -2.84 -2.63 -0.23
N ASP A 127 -1.80 -3.45 -0.20
CA ASP A 127 -0.63 -3.33 -1.11
C ASP A 127 -1.00 -3.30 -2.61
N SER A 128 -1.96 -4.11 -3.04
CA SER A 128 -2.44 -4.08 -4.42
C SER A 128 -3.34 -2.87 -4.71
N ARG A 129 -4.15 -2.45 -3.74
CA ARG A 129 -5.25 -1.50 -3.93
C ARG A 129 -4.78 -0.07 -3.88
N VAL A 130 -3.90 0.29 -2.95
CA VAL A 130 -3.41 1.67 -2.78
C VAL A 130 -2.54 2.12 -3.94
N GLU A 131 -1.92 1.17 -4.67
CA GLU A 131 -1.09 1.42 -5.84
C GLU A 131 -1.78 1.06 -7.17
N ASP A 132 -3.05 0.65 -7.13
CA ASP A 132 -3.83 0.21 -8.31
C ASP A 132 -3.15 -0.92 -9.12
N LEU A 133 -2.52 -1.87 -8.42
CA LEU A 133 -1.80 -2.98 -9.04
C LEU A 133 -2.75 -4.09 -9.45
N ARG A 134 -2.76 -4.41 -10.74
CA ARG A 134 -3.50 -5.54 -11.31
C ARG A 134 -2.97 -6.88 -10.80
N MET A 135 -1.68 -6.99 -10.54
CA MET A 135 -1.04 -8.22 -10.09
C MET A 135 -0.14 -7.96 -8.89
N THR A 136 -0.36 -8.71 -7.81
CA THR A 136 0.53 -8.73 -6.66
C THR A 136 0.93 -10.15 -6.33
N ALA A 137 2.23 -10.38 -6.11
CA ALA A 137 2.74 -11.65 -5.62
C ALA A 137 3.54 -11.47 -4.34
N VAL A 138 3.09 -12.16 -3.29
CA VAL A 138 3.91 -12.43 -2.10
C VAL A 138 4.71 -13.71 -2.33
N SER A 139 5.80 -13.87 -1.59
CA SER A 139 6.60 -15.08 -1.67
C SER A 139 6.83 -15.70 -0.30
N ILE A 140 6.74 -17.02 -0.27
CA ILE A 140 7.39 -17.82 0.75
C ILE A 140 8.90 -17.67 0.54
N LEU A 141 9.59 -17.25 1.60
CA LEU A 141 11.04 -17.07 1.62
C LEU A 141 11.62 -17.88 2.77
N LYS A 142 12.49 -18.84 2.40
CA LYS A 142 13.34 -19.53 3.36
C LYS A 142 14.74 -18.92 3.34
N ARG A 143 15.02 -18.04 4.31
CA ARG A 143 16.34 -17.43 4.51
C ARG A 143 16.75 -17.64 5.97
N TRP A 144 17.64 -18.60 6.19
CA TRP A 144 17.98 -19.10 7.54
C TRP A 144 16.73 -19.65 8.23
N ASP A 145 16.63 -19.48 9.55
CA ASP A 145 15.48 -19.81 10.41
C ASP A 145 14.63 -18.56 10.72
N LEU A 146 14.62 -17.56 9.81
CA LEU A 146 13.75 -16.39 9.97
C LEU A 146 12.31 -16.75 9.64
N ASP A 147 11.40 -16.37 10.54
CA ASP A 147 9.96 -16.59 10.40
C ASP A 147 9.30 -15.38 9.72
N TYR A 148 9.45 -15.30 8.39
CA TYR A 148 8.84 -14.22 7.61
C TYR A 148 7.32 -14.26 7.72
N ALA A 149 6.70 -13.10 7.95
CA ALA A 149 5.25 -13.03 8.04
C ALA A 149 4.55 -13.42 6.73
N THR A 150 5.21 -13.27 5.57
CA THR A 150 4.66 -13.79 4.28
C THR A 150 4.61 -15.30 4.20
N ASN A 151 5.40 -16.04 4.98
CA ASN A 151 5.43 -17.51 4.93
C ASN A 151 4.15 -18.17 5.45
N LYS A 152 3.26 -17.40 6.11
CA LYS A 152 1.94 -17.88 6.53
C LYS A 152 1.03 -18.21 5.33
N TYR A 153 1.24 -17.57 4.18
CA TYR A 153 0.33 -17.68 3.04
C TYR A 153 0.65 -18.93 2.21
N PRO A 154 -0.32 -19.83 1.99
CA PRO A 154 -0.08 -21.03 1.20
C PRO A 154 0.20 -20.67 -0.26
N PRO A 155 1.04 -21.45 -0.99
CA PRO A 155 1.25 -21.23 -2.42
C PRO A 155 -0.06 -21.28 -3.22
N GLY A 156 -0.17 -20.43 -4.23
CA GLY A 156 -1.32 -20.31 -5.11
C GLY A 156 -2.07 -18.99 -4.97
N VAL A 157 -3.24 -18.92 -5.60
CA VAL A 157 -4.08 -17.72 -5.58
C VAL A 157 -4.64 -17.49 -4.18
N LEU A 158 -4.47 -16.27 -3.68
CA LEU A 158 -5.01 -15.85 -2.40
C LEU A 158 -6.39 -15.22 -2.65
N THR A 159 -7.43 -16.06 -2.60
CA THR A 159 -8.80 -15.68 -2.99
C THR A 159 -9.39 -14.57 -2.13
N GLU A 160 -8.97 -14.45 -0.87
CA GLU A 160 -9.42 -13.40 0.05
C GLU A 160 -8.97 -12.00 -0.38
N TYR A 161 -7.86 -11.90 -1.12
CA TYR A 161 -7.29 -10.63 -1.57
C TYR A 161 -7.51 -10.39 -3.07
N THR A 162 -8.03 -11.39 -3.78
CA THR A 162 -8.26 -11.36 -5.24
C THR A 162 -9.70 -10.96 -5.53
N ASP A 163 -9.88 -10.01 -6.44
CA ASP A 163 -11.18 -9.58 -6.96
C ASP A 163 -11.13 -9.42 -8.49
N THR A 164 -12.13 -8.77 -9.08
CA THR A 164 -12.20 -8.53 -10.53
C THR A 164 -11.10 -7.61 -11.06
N HIS A 165 -10.56 -6.75 -10.19
CA HIS A 165 -9.56 -5.72 -10.49
C HIS A 165 -8.14 -6.09 -10.05
N HIS A 166 -7.99 -6.88 -8.99
CA HIS A 166 -6.72 -7.22 -8.37
C HIS A 166 -6.52 -8.73 -8.31
N HIS A 167 -5.40 -9.22 -8.85
CA HIS A 167 -4.99 -10.62 -8.74
C HIS A 167 -3.85 -10.75 -7.73
N VAL A 168 -4.09 -11.47 -6.63
CA VAL A 168 -3.11 -11.68 -5.57
C VAL A 168 -2.78 -13.16 -5.44
N GLN A 169 -1.50 -13.49 -5.45
CA GLN A 169 -1.03 -14.87 -5.27
C GLN A 169 0.18 -14.95 -4.35
N SER A 170 0.38 -16.12 -3.76
CA SER A 170 1.60 -16.51 -3.07
C SER A 170 2.35 -17.51 -3.93
N GLY A 171 3.66 -17.38 -4.04
CA GLY A 171 4.50 -18.44 -4.61
C GLY A 171 5.75 -18.67 -3.79
N GLU A 172 6.71 -19.37 -4.38
CA GLU A 172 7.97 -19.69 -3.73
C GLU A 172 9.16 -18.98 -4.37
N GLU A 173 10.05 -18.44 -3.53
CA GLU A 173 11.32 -17.87 -3.96
C GLU A 173 12.45 -18.85 -3.68
N THR A 174 13.17 -19.22 -4.73
CA THR A 174 14.46 -19.91 -4.61
C THR A 174 15.58 -18.89 -4.69
N ARG A 175 16.41 -18.80 -3.64
CA ARG A 175 17.60 -17.94 -3.61
C ARG A 175 18.87 -18.71 -3.94
N HIS A 176 19.68 -18.14 -4.82
CA HIS A 176 21.04 -18.57 -5.08
C HIS A 176 22.02 -17.53 -4.51
N ASN A 177 22.10 -17.47 -3.18
CA ASN A 177 23.14 -16.69 -2.50
C ASN A 177 24.50 -17.37 -2.71
N HIS A 178 25.58 -16.59 -2.83
CA HIS A 178 26.94 -17.14 -2.96
C HIS A 178 27.40 -17.83 -1.65
N ASP A 179 28.59 -18.46 -1.69
CA ASP A 179 29.36 -19.11 -0.61
C ASP A 179 28.81 -18.90 0.82
N PRO A 180 28.53 -19.98 1.58
CA PRO A 180 28.09 -19.91 2.98
C PRO A 180 28.96 -19.06 3.91
N SER A 181 30.23 -18.83 3.56
CA SER A 181 31.17 -17.99 4.30
C SER A 181 31.05 -16.49 4.00
N GLU A 182 30.37 -16.10 2.92
CA GLU A 182 30.11 -14.70 2.53
C GLU A 182 28.60 -14.46 2.27
N PRO A 183 27.74 -14.55 3.31
CA PRO A 183 26.28 -14.61 3.16
C PRO A 183 25.63 -13.34 2.56
N PHE A 184 26.37 -12.23 2.50
CA PHE A 184 25.91 -10.97 1.92
C PHE A 184 26.37 -10.76 0.47
N LYS A 185 27.19 -11.66 -0.08
CA LYS A 185 27.61 -11.61 -1.47
C LYS A 185 26.50 -12.15 -2.35
N ILE A 186 25.93 -11.28 -3.16
CA ILE A 186 24.86 -11.62 -4.10
C ILE A 186 25.43 -12.65 -5.09
N GLY A 187 24.84 -13.85 -5.10
CA GLY A 187 25.15 -14.89 -6.09
C GLY A 187 24.41 -14.63 -7.41
N TYR A 188 23.77 -15.66 -7.97
CA TYR A 188 22.99 -15.51 -9.22
C TYR A 188 21.61 -14.84 -9.03
N GLY A 189 21.31 -14.37 -7.82
CA GLY A 189 20.02 -13.75 -7.49
C GLY A 189 18.99 -14.78 -7.06
N HIS A 190 17.73 -14.53 -7.39
CA HIS A 190 16.60 -15.38 -7.01
C HIS A 190 15.59 -15.54 -8.15
N VAL A 191 14.84 -16.63 -8.10
CA VAL A 191 13.75 -16.92 -9.01
C VAL A 191 12.46 -17.03 -8.22
N MET A 192 11.43 -16.36 -8.72
CA MET A 192 10.09 -16.37 -8.16
C MET A 192 9.21 -17.33 -8.99
N LEU A 193 8.71 -18.38 -8.36
CA LEU A 193 7.89 -19.42 -8.99
C LEU A 193 6.41 -19.23 -8.63
N LEU A 194 5.61 -18.82 -9.62
CA LEU A 194 4.18 -18.54 -9.48
C LEU A 194 3.34 -19.65 -10.14
N ASN A 195 2.07 -19.76 -9.75
CA ASN A 195 1.15 -20.81 -10.24
C ASN A 195 1.66 -22.25 -10.07
N ILE A 196 2.39 -22.51 -8.97
CA ILE A 196 2.84 -23.86 -8.63
C ILE A 196 1.60 -24.71 -8.32
N ARG A 197 1.53 -25.89 -8.95
CA ARG A 197 0.51 -26.92 -8.66
C ARG A 197 1.19 -28.07 -7.95
N ASN A 198 0.59 -28.52 -6.85
CA ASN A 198 1.00 -29.75 -6.16
C ASN A 198 0.54 -31.00 -6.91
#